data_AF-A0A7X1EJ15-F1
#
_entry.id   AF-A0A7X1EJ15-F1
#
_cell.length_a   1.000
_cell.length_b   1.000
_cell.length_c   1.000
_cell.angle_alpha   90.00
_cell.angle_beta   90.00
_cell.angle_gamma   90.00
#
_symmetry.space_group_name_H-M   'P 1'
#
loop_
_entity.id
_entity.type
_entity.pdbx_description
1 polymer ?
#
loop_
_entity_poly.entity_id
_entity_poly.type
_entity_poly.pdbx_seq_one_letter_code
_entity_poly.pdbx_strand_id
1 'polypeptide(L)'
;MNIGQKLKAVRKAEGLTQKKFCEISGIALGTLKNYEGGYKDPGIQVVSQVVNTPLFKKYTLWIMTDETAPQAGQIAPAFAHIGQESTESDHSEKQIG
;
A
#
# COMPACT_ATOMS: atom_id res chain seq x y z
N MET A 1 -8.95 -1.77 -5.66
CA MET A 1 -7.68 -2.40 -6.12
C MET A 1 -7.58 -3.79 -5.49
N ASN A 2 -7.09 -4.80 -6.21
CA ASN A 2 -6.74 -6.09 -5.57
C ASN A 2 -5.42 -5.96 -4.78
N ILE A 3 -5.10 -6.94 -3.94
CA ILE A 3 -3.90 -6.88 -3.08
C ILE A 3 -2.61 -6.81 -3.90
N GLY A 4 -2.53 -7.51 -5.03
CA GLY A 4 -1.36 -7.42 -5.93
C GLY A 4 -1.12 -6.00 -6.45
N GLN A 5 -2.18 -5.30 -6.83
CA GLN A 5 -2.13 -3.89 -7.21
C GLN A 5 -1.76 -2.98 -6.03
N LYS A 6 -2.26 -3.26 -4.82
CA LYS A 6 -1.89 -2.51 -3.60
C LYS A 6 -0.40 -2.66 -3.27
N LEU A 7 0.16 -3.87 -3.37
CA LEU A 7 1.60 -4.12 -3.19
C LEU A 7 2.44 -3.35 -4.22
N LYS A 8 2.00 -3.32 -5.48
CA LYS A 8 2.64 -2.54 -6.55
C LYS A 8 2.62 -1.04 -6.25
N ALA A 9 1.52 -0.53 -5.71
CA ALA A 9 1.37 0.88 -5.35
C ALA A 9 2.32 1.27 -4.21
N VAL A 10 2.38 0.45 -3.15
CA VAL A 10 3.33 0.62 -2.04
C VAL A 10 4.77 0.63 -2.56
N ARG A 11 5.14 -0.36 -3.38
CA ARG A 11 6.49 -0.42 -3.94
C ARG A 11 6.86 0.83 -4.72
N LYS A 12 5.95 1.33 -5.56
CA LYS A 12 6.17 2.54 -6.36
C LYS A 12 6.26 3.79 -5.51
N ALA A 13 5.42 3.92 -4.46
CA ALA A 13 5.48 5.06 -3.55
C ALA A 13 6.79 5.13 -2.76
N GLU A 14 7.39 3.98 -2.45
CA GLU A 14 8.73 3.91 -1.84
C GLU A 14 9.87 4.04 -2.87
N GLY A 15 9.58 4.25 -4.16
CA GLY A 15 10.60 4.39 -5.20
C GLY A 15 11.41 3.12 -5.46
N LEU A 16 10.89 1.95 -5.07
CA LEU A 16 11.65 0.69 -5.09
C LEU A 16 11.50 -0.06 -6.42
N THR A 17 12.60 -0.68 -6.85
CA THR A 17 12.56 -1.73 -7.87
C THR A 17 11.90 -3.00 -7.31
N GLN A 18 11.40 -3.89 -8.18
CA GLN A 18 10.87 -5.19 -7.74
C GLN A 18 11.90 -6.00 -6.96
N LYS A 19 13.17 -5.98 -7.41
CA LYS A 19 14.26 -6.66 -6.71
C LYS A 19 14.45 -6.11 -5.30
N LYS A 20 14.49 -4.78 -5.14
CA LYS A 20 14.69 -4.18 -3.82
C LYS A 20 13.52 -4.41 -2.88
N PHE A 21 12.30 -4.38 -3.40
CA PHE A 21 11.11 -4.74 -2.64
C PHE A 21 11.17 -6.19 -2.14
N CYS A 22 11.60 -7.13 -2.98
CA CYS A 22 11.79 -8.53 -2.63
C CYS A 22 12.89 -8.72 -1.56
N GLU A 23 14.02 -8.02 -1.67
CA GLU A 23 15.08 -8.05 -0.66
C GLU A 23 14.58 -7.59 0.73
N ILE A 24 13.70 -6.58 0.75
CA ILE A 24 13.18 -5.99 1.99
C ILE A 24 12.03 -6.82 2.57
N SER A 25 11.08 -7.25 1.74
CA SER A 25 9.91 -8.02 2.18
C SER A 25 10.19 -9.52 2.36
N GLY A 26 11.26 -10.05 1.76
CA GLY A 26 11.56 -11.50 1.73
C GLY A 26 10.72 -12.32 0.75
N ILE A 27 9.94 -11.66 -0.12
CA ILE A 27 9.16 -12.35 -1.17
C ILE A 27 10.07 -12.68 -2.35
N ALA A 28 9.93 -13.88 -2.93
CA ALA A 28 10.65 -14.25 -4.15
C ALA A 28 10.23 -13.38 -5.36
N LEU A 29 11.20 -13.01 -6.22
CA LEU A 29 10.97 -12.11 -7.34
C LEU A 29 9.90 -12.61 -8.34
N GLY A 30 9.92 -13.91 -8.68
CA GLY A 30 8.90 -14.50 -9.55
C GLY A 30 7.50 -14.43 -8.95
N THR A 31 7.41 -14.62 -7.64
CA THR A 31 6.16 -14.52 -6.88
C THR A 31 5.60 -13.10 -6.90
N LEU A 32 6.45 -12.09 -6.67
CA LEU A 32 6.05 -10.68 -6.78
C LEU A 32 5.57 -10.32 -8.19
N LYS A 33 6.24 -10.80 -9.24
CA LYS A 33 5.82 -10.56 -10.64
C LYS A 33 4.42 -11.10 -10.92
N ASN A 34 4.11 -12.30 -10.42
CA ASN A 34 2.77 -12.89 -10.57
C ASN A 34 1.71 -12.04 -9.89
N TYR A 35 1.99 -11.49 -8.71
CA TYR A 35 1.07 -10.64 -7.96
C TYR A 35 0.86 -9.27 -8.63
N GLU A 36 1.93 -8.56 -8.96
CA GLU A 36 1.84 -7.22 -9.57
C GLU A 36 1.33 -7.25 -11.02
N GLY A 37 1.45 -8.41 -11.67
CA GLY A 37 0.91 -8.69 -13.00
C GLY A 37 -0.53 -9.21 -12.99
N GLY A 38 -1.11 -9.51 -11.82
CA GLY A 38 -2.47 -10.02 -11.70
C GLY A 38 -2.66 -11.48 -12.11
N TYR A 39 -1.57 -12.24 -12.29
CA TYR A 39 -1.62 -13.66 -12.62
C TYR A 39 -2.00 -14.54 -11.42
N LYS A 40 -1.75 -14.05 -10.20
CA LYS A 40 -2.07 -14.75 -8.95
C LYS A 40 -2.38 -13.74 -7.85
N ASP A 41 -3.27 -14.08 -6.94
CA ASP A 41 -3.51 -13.28 -5.75
C ASP A 41 -2.56 -13.69 -4.60
N PRO A 42 -2.05 -12.72 -3.82
CA PRO A 42 -1.28 -13.00 -2.61
C PRO A 42 -2.15 -13.66 -1.52
N GLY A 43 -1.62 -14.71 -0.88
CA GLY A 43 -2.23 -15.28 0.32
C GLY A 43 -1.95 -14.43 1.57
N ILE A 44 -2.75 -14.60 2.63
CA ILE A 44 -2.66 -13.79 3.86
C ILE A 44 -1.27 -13.84 4.52
N GLN A 45 -0.56 -14.97 4.44
CA GLN A 45 0.79 -15.13 4.98
C GLN A 45 1.78 -14.18 4.28
N VAL A 46 1.67 -14.05 2.96
CA VAL A 46 2.51 -13.15 2.17
C VAL A 46 2.18 -11.70 2.50
N VAL A 47 0.89 -11.36 2.59
CA VAL A 47 0.45 -10.00 2.96
C VAL A 47 0.98 -9.63 4.35
N SER A 48 0.80 -10.52 5.32
CA SER A 48 1.30 -10.37 6.69
C SER A 48 2.82 -10.14 6.71
N GLN A 49 3.57 -10.92 5.93
CA GLN A 49 5.02 -10.75 5.80
C GLN A 49 5.41 -9.35 5.30
N VAL A 50 4.72 -8.84 4.27
CA VAL A 50 4.97 -7.47 3.76
C VAL A 50 4.65 -6.42 4.81
N VAL A 51 3.44 -6.45 5.39
CA VAL A 51 2.98 -5.36 6.28
C VAL A 51 3.70 -5.35 7.63
N ASN A 52 4.31 -6.46 8.04
CA ASN A 52 5.16 -6.49 9.23
C ASN A 52 6.59 -5.98 8.98
N THR A 53 6.94 -5.65 7.74
CA THR A 53 8.23 -5.01 7.44
C THR A 53 8.21 -3.55 7.89
N PRO A 54 9.22 -3.04 8.63
CA PRO A 54 9.21 -1.67 9.17
C PRO A 54 8.89 -0.57 8.15
N LEU A 55 9.43 -0.69 6.93
CA LEU A 55 9.20 0.27 5.85
C LEU A 55 7.75 0.29 5.34
N PHE A 56 7.07 -0.85 5.36
CA PHE A 56 5.74 -1.03 4.77
C PHE A 56 4.61 -1.01 5.80
N LYS A 57 4.94 -1.07 7.10
CA LYS A 57 3.97 -1.13 8.21
C LYS A 57 2.97 0.03 8.23
N LYS A 58 3.37 1.20 7.73
CA LYS A 58 2.51 2.39 7.57
C LYS A 58 1.37 2.20 6.56
N TYR A 59 1.40 1.16 5.72
CA TYR A 59 0.36 0.88 4.72
C TYR A 59 -0.60 -0.25 5.13
N THR A 60 -0.49 -0.79 6.34
CA THR A 60 -1.20 -2.00 6.77
C THR A 60 -2.72 -1.84 6.67
N LEU A 61 -3.26 -0.78 7.28
CA LEU A 61 -4.70 -0.53 7.29
C LEU A 61 -5.25 -0.38 5.88
N TRP A 62 -4.55 0.39 5.05
CA TRP A 62 -4.95 0.62 3.66
C TRP A 62 -4.91 -0.65 2.81
N ILE A 63 -3.86 -1.49 2.97
CA ILE A 63 -3.77 -2.78 2.28
C ILE A 63 -4.96 -3.67 2.64
N MET A 64 -5.30 -3.75 3.93
CA MET A 64 -6.30 -4.70 4.43
C MET A 64 -7.75 -4.24 4.27
N THR A 65 -8.00 -2.94 4.42
CA THR A 65 -9.37 -2.39 4.61
C THR A 65 -9.72 -1.24 3.66
N ASP A 66 -8.75 -0.76 2.87
CA ASP A 66 -8.87 0.47 2.07
C ASP A 66 -9.04 1.76 2.91
N GLU A 67 -8.93 1.67 4.24
CA GLU A 67 -8.99 2.82 5.15
C GLU A 67 -7.59 3.39 5.47
N THR A 68 -7.57 4.63 5.99
CA THR A 68 -6.36 5.27 6.51
C THR A 68 -6.60 5.86 7.90
N ALA A 69 -5.55 5.97 8.70
CA ALA A 69 -5.59 6.63 10.00
C ALA A 69 -4.25 7.37 10.21
N PRO A 70 -4.08 8.56 9.60
CA PRO A 70 -2.82 9.30 9.62
C PRO A 70 -2.30 9.58 11.04
N GLN A 71 -3.19 9.86 11.99
CA GLN A 71 -2.85 10.05 13.40
C GLN A 71 -2.22 8.82 14.06
N ALA A 72 -2.46 7.61 13.54
CA ALA A 72 -1.86 6.36 13.98
C ALA A 72 -0.69 5.92 13.07
N GLY A 73 -0.23 6.79 12.16
CA GLY A 73 0.81 6.49 11.19
C GLY A 73 0.39 5.50 10.10
N GLN A 74 -0.92 5.29 9.91
CA GLN A 74 -1.46 4.43 8.84
C GLN A 74 -1.93 5.31 7.67
N ILE A 75 -1.27 5.20 6.53
CA ILE A 75 -1.48 6.06 5.36
C ILE A 75 -1.71 5.23 4.10
N ALA A 76 -2.30 5.86 3.08
CA ALA A 76 -2.30 5.32 1.72
C ALA A 76 -1.02 5.74 0.97
N PRO A 77 -0.53 4.95 0.01
CA PRO A 77 0.53 5.38 -0.91
C PRO A 77 0.13 6.63 -1.68
N ALA A 78 1.06 7.57 -1.92
CA ALA A 78 0.77 8.84 -2.61
C ALA A 78 0.11 8.68 -4.00
N PHE A 79 0.36 7.56 -4.69
CA PHE A 79 -0.21 7.26 -6.01
C PHE A 79 -1.47 6.39 -5.96
N ALA A 80 -2.00 6.07 -4.77
CA ALA A 80 -3.16 5.20 -4.61
C ALA A 80 -4.48 5.80 -5.13
N HIS A 81 -4.56 7.14 -5.23
CA HIS A 81 -5.77 7.86 -5.67
C HIS A 81 -5.82 8.14 -7.17
N ILE A 82 -4.82 7.71 -7.96
CA ILE A 82 -4.84 7.85 -9.43
C ILE A 82 -5.81 6.80 -9.99
N GLY A 83 -7.12 7.02 -9.83
CA GLY A 83 -8.17 6.14 -10.32
C GLY A 83 -9.49 6.17 -9.55
N GLN A 84 -9.59 6.87 -8.42
CA GLN A 84 -10.86 7.17 -7.77
C GLN A 84 -11.00 8.68 -7.68
N GLU A 85 -12.06 9.18 -8.31
CA GLU A 85 -12.54 10.55 -8.24
C GLU A 85 -12.41 11.07 -6.81
N SER A 86 -11.71 12.19 -6.67
CA SER A 86 -11.51 12.90 -5.41
C SER A 86 -12.85 13.17 -4.75
N THR A 87 -13.19 12.40 -3.72
CA THR A 87 -14.13 12.86 -2.72
C THR A 87 -13.34 13.78 -1.80
N GLU A 88 -13.53 15.07 -2.07
CA GLU A 88 -13.21 16.17 -1.18
C GLU A 88 -13.59 15.81 0.26
N SER A 89 -12.59 15.69 1.14
CA SER A 89 -12.81 15.97 2.55
C SER A 89 -12.39 17.42 2.77
N ASP A 90 -13.35 18.31 2.55
CA ASP A 90 -13.31 19.70 3.01
C ASP A 90 -13.03 19.73 4.51
N HIS A 91 -11.78 19.94 4.90
CA HIS A 91 -11.46 20.43 6.24
C HIS A 91 -11.62 21.95 6.24
N SER A 92 -12.87 22.40 6.29
CA SER A 92 -13.21 23.77 6.64
C SER A 92 -13.21 23.91 8.16
N GLU A 93 -12.02 24.07 8.76
CA GLU A 93 -11.93 24.63 10.10
C GLU A 93 -11.82 26.15 9.98
N LYS A 94 -12.98 26.77 9.81
CA LYS A 94 -13.18 28.19 10.08
C LYS A 94 -13.81 28.32 11.47
N GLN A 95 -13.03 28.70 12.47
CA GLN A 95 -13.55 29.64 13.48
C GLN A 95 -12.44 30.44 14.14
N ILE A 96 -12.44 31.73 13.80
CA ILE A 96 -11.86 32.83 14.55
C ILE A 96 -13.02 33.40 15.38
N GLY A 97 -12.82 33.60 16.68
CA GLY A 97 -13.78 34.21 17.60
C GLY A 97 -13.22 34.21 19.01
#